data_AF-A0A832UH50-F1
#
_entry.id   AF-A0A832UH50-F1
#
_cell.length_a   1.000
_cell.length_b   1.000
_cell.length_c   1.000
_cell.angle_alpha   90.00
_cell.angle_beta   90.00
_cell.angle_gamma   90.00
#
_symmetry.space_group_name_H-M   'P 1'
#
loop_
_entity.id
_entity.type
_entity.pdbx_description
1 polymer ?
#
loop_
_entity_poly.entity_id
_entity_poly.type
_entity_poly.pdbx_seq_one_letter_code
_entity_poly.pdbx_strand_id
1 'polypeptide(L)' 'MCIAAPAKILEINNNVATCDFGGVRQEAKLDLVEADIGN' A
#
# COMPACT_ATOMS: atom_id res chain seq x y z
N MET A 1 9.09 19.34 2.08
CA MET A 1 9.07 18.49 3.28
C MET A 1 7.66 17.98 3.46
N CYS A 2 7.47 16.67 3.62
CA CYS A 2 6.16 16.01 3.70
C CYS A 2 6.13 15.11 4.94
N ILE A 3 4.93 14.84 5.47
CA ILE A 3 4.71 13.77 6.45
C ILE A 3 4.05 12.59 5.72
N ALA A 4 4.46 11.37 6.04
CA ALA A 4 3.86 10.18 5.45
C ALA A 4 2.39 10.06 5.88
N ALA A 5 1.51 9.73 4.95
CA ALA A 5 0.13 9.38 5.23
C ALA A 5 -0.01 7.85 5.32
N PRO A 6 -0.72 7.31 6.31
CA PRO A 6 -1.01 5.88 6.37
C PRO A 6 -1.89 5.48 5.18
N ALA A 7 -1.71 4.25 4.72
CA ALA A 7 -2.51 3.64 3.66
C ALA A 7 -2.98 2.28 4.15
N LYS A 8 -4.14 1.83 3.65
CA LYS A 8 -4.62 0.48 3.89
C LYS A 8 -4.38 -0.37 2.66
N ILE A 9 -3.77 -1.54 2.85
CA ILE A 9 -3.61 -2.51 1.76
C ILE A 9 -4.96 -3.19 1.49
N LEU A 10 -5.45 -3.06 0.26
CA LEU A 10 -6.71 -3.68 -0.19
C LEU A 10 -6.50 -5.02 -0.86
N GLU A 11 -5.43 -5.14 -1.66
CA GLU A 11 -5.13 -6.32 -2.47
C GLU A 11 -3.62 -6.43 -2.69
N ILE A 12 -3.08 -7.65 -2.75
CA ILE A 12 -1.68 -7.92 -3.10
C ILE A 12 -1.66 -8.89 -4.27
N ASN A 13 -1.07 -8.46 -5.38
CA ASN A 13 -0.86 -9.25 -6.58
C ASN A 13 0.63 -9.46 -6.78
N ASN A 14 1.12 -10.63 -6.36
CA ASN A 14 2.53 -10.97 -6.30
C ASN A 14 3.33 -9.95 -5.47
N ASN A 15 4.04 -9.05 -6.13
CA ASN A 15 4.93 -8.06 -5.52
C ASN A 15 4.40 -6.61 -5.64
N VAL A 16 3.15 -6.45 -6.07
CA VAL A 16 2.49 -5.14 -6.19
C VAL A 16 1.23 -5.14 -5.34
N ALA A 17 1.11 -4.17 -4.45
CA ALA A 17 -0.05 -3.94 -3.61
C ALA A 17 -0.89 -2.78 -4.12
N THR A 18 -2.22 -2.92 -4.09
CA THR A 18 -3.16 -1.81 -4.25
C THR A 18 -3.48 -1.24 -2.87
N CYS A 19 -3.05 0.00 -2.63
CA CYS A 19 -3.20 0.70 -1.35
C CYS A 19 -4.24 1.82 -1.47
N ASP A 20 -5.04 2.00 -0.43
CA ASP A 20 -6.00 3.10 -0.30
C ASP A 20 -5.50 4.16 0.68
N PHE A 21 -5.40 5.40 0.21
CA PHE A 21 -5.02 6.57 0.99
C PHE A 21 -6.25 7.43 1.31
N GLY A 22 -7.30 6.82 1.87
CA GLY A 22 -8.53 7.51 2.26
C GLY A 22 -9.43 7.89 1.07
N GLY A 23 -9.54 7.02 0.08
CA GLY A 23 -10.38 7.19 -1.12
C GLY A 23 -9.60 7.23 -2.44
N VAL A 24 -8.27 7.35 -2.38
CA VAL A 24 -7.38 7.31 -3.55
C VAL A 24 -6.62 6.00 -3.56
N ARG A 25 -6.78 5.24 -4.65
CA ARG A 25 -6.09 3.96 -4.85
C ARG A 25 -4.80 4.14 -5.64
N GLN A 26 -3.71 3.57 -5.14
CA GLN A 26 -2.41 3.58 -5.81
C GLN A 26 -1.72 2.22 -5.69
N GLU A 27 -0.92 1.88 -6.71
CA GLU A 27 -0.10 0.68 -6.72
C GLU A 27 1.28 0.96 -6.10
N ALA A 28 1.76 0.06 -5.25
CA ALA A 28 3.07 0.13 -4.63
C ALA A 28 3.79 -1.22 -4.72
N LYS A 29 5.10 -1.19 -5.00
CA LYS A 29 5.94 -2.40 -4.96
C LYS A 29 6.30 -2.76 -3.52
N LEU A 30 6.29 -4.04 -3.22
CA LEU A 30 6.62 -4.59 -1.90
C LEU A 30 8.09 -5.00 -1.76
N ASP A 31 8.95 -4.63 -2.71
CA ASP A 31 10.39 -5.00 -2.75
C ASP A 31 11.17 -4.71 -1.45
N LEU A 32 10.70 -3.77 -0.63
CA LEU A 32 11.40 -3.27 0.54
C LEU A 32 10.78 -3.69 1.87
N VAL A 33 9.63 -4.36 1.88
CA VAL A 33 8.88 -4.66 3.10
C VAL A 33 7.96 -5.86 2.92
N GLU A 34 7.84 -6.68 3.96
CA GLU A 34 6.82 -7.73 4.03
C GLU A 34 5.48 -7.10 4.44
N ALA A 35 4.41 -7.40 3.71
CA ALA A 35 3.12 -6.79 3.93
C ALA A 35 1.97 -7.77 3.69
N ASP A 36 0.93 -7.64 4.51
CA ASP A 36 -0.31 -8.43 4.45
C ASP A 36 -1.54 -7.54 4.20
N ILE A 37 -2.64 -8.14 3.75
CA ILE A 37 -3.88 -7.39 3.50
C ILE A 37 -4.48 -6.90 4.82
N GLY A 38 -4.82 -5.61 4.90
CA GLY A 38 -5.41 -4.99 6.08
C GLY A 38 -4.41 -4.39 7.07
N ASN A 39 -3.11 -4.52 6.81
CA ASN A 39 -2.06 -3.74 7.46
C ASN A 39 -2.12 -2.25 7.10
#